data_AF-A0A257SR87-F1
#
_entry.id   AF-A0A257SR87-F1
#
_cell.length_a   1.000
_cell.length_b   1.000
_cell.length_c   1.000
_cell.angle_alpha   90.00
_cell.angle_beta   90.00
_cell.angle_gamma   90.00
#
_symmetry.space_group_name_H-M   'P 1'
#
loop_
_entity.id
_entity.type
_entity.pdbx_description
1 polymer ?
#
loop_
_entity_poly.entity_id
_entity_poly.type
_entity_poly.pdbx_seq_one_letter_code
_entity_poly.pdbx_strand_id
1 'polypeptide(L)'
;MLSKTGLFIAFCALNALDYALTRRILAAGGFEANRLLRWAYRRAGPAGIALVKAAGVVVLAVLWMFHQLPTAALAIADAIYLGVIAIGFLQIHPLRR
;
A
#
# COMPACT_ATOMS: atom_id res chain seq x y z
N MET A 1 -5.36 2.21 23.04
CA MET A 1 -5.99 2.26 21.70
C MET A 1 -5.29 3.35 20.89
N LEU A 2 -4.91 3.09 19.64
CA LEU A 2 -4.35 4.12 18.75
C LEU A 2 -5.43 5.18 18.45
N SER A 3 -5.03 6.46 18.45
CA SER A 3 -5.93 7.55 18.04
C SER A 3 -6.23 7.45 16.54
N LYS A 4 -7.33 8.06 16.09
CA LYS A 4 -7.69 8.12 14.66
C LYS A 4 -6.57 8.71 13.80
N THR A 5 -5.83 9.69 14.34
CA THR A 5 -4.65 10.28 13.71
C THR A 5 -3.47 9.31 13.69
N GLY A 6 -3.23 8.56 14.77
CA GLY A 6 -2.18 7.55 14.83
C GLY A 6 -2.38 6.43 13.81
N LEU A 7 -3.62 5.96 13.63
CA LEU A 7 -3.96 4.98 12.59
C LEU A 7 -3.77 5.55 11.19
N PHE A 8 -4.15 6.81 10.95
CA PHE A 8 -3.90 7.43 9.64
C PHE A 8 -2.41 7.57 9.32
N ILE A 9 -1.58 7.91 10.32
CA ILE A 9 -0.12 7.93 10.16
C ILE A 9 0.42 6.52 9.87
N ALA A 10 -0.06 5.52 10.59
CA ALA A 10 0.30 4.12 10.37
C ALA A 10 -0.07 3.67 8.94
N PHE A 11 -1.28 4.01 8.48
CA PHE A 11 -1.72 3.76 7.12
C PHE A 11 -0.76 4.34 6.09
N CYS A 12 -0.40 5.61 6.22
CA CYS A 12 0.54 6.28 5.31
C CYS A 12 1.91 5.59 5.29
N ALA A 13 2.43 5.19 6.47
CA ALA A 13 3.70 4.49 6.58
C ALA A 13 3.65 3.09 5.93
N LEU A 14 2.58 2.32 6.19
CA LEU A 14 2.34 1.03 5.57
C LEU A 14 2.20 1.15 4.04
N ASN A 15 1.52 2.20 3.56
CA ASN A 15 1.37 2.45 2.12
C ASN A 15 2.73 2.72 1.45
N ALA A 16 3.59 3.49 2.11
CA ALA A 16 4.96 3.76 1.62
C ALA A 16 5.82 2.50 1.60
N LEU A 17 5.70 1.65 2.63
CA LEU A 17 6.40 0.37 2.69
C LEU A 17 5.92 -0.58 1.58
N ASP A 18 4.61 -0.69 1.40
CA ASP A 18 3.98 -1.47 0.34
C ASP A 18 4.40 -0.98 -1.05
N TYR A 19 4.45 0.33 -1.29
CA TYR A 19 5.02 0.89 -2.53
C TYR A 19 6.45 0.41 -2.79
N ALA A 20 7.33 0.49 -1.78
CA ALA A 20 8.72 0.08 -1.92
C ALA A 20 8.83 -1.43 -2.21
N LEU A 21 7.95 -2.22 -1.60
CA LEU A 21 7.86 -3.68 -1.76
C LEU A 21 7.33 -4.06 -3.15
N THR A 22 6.19 -3.53 -3.57
CA THR A 22 5.60 -3.75 -4.91
C THR A 22 6.61 -3.37 -6.00
N ARG A 23 7.33 -2.25 -5.85
CA ARG A 23 8.38 -1.86 -6.80
C ARG A 23 9.48 -2.92 -6.90
N ARG A 24 9.94 -3.45 -5.77
CA ARG A 24 10.97 -4.50 -5.75
C ARG A 24 10.47 -5.81 -6.35
N ILE A 25 9.26 -6.24 -5.99
CA ILE A 25 8.63 -7.45 -6.53
C ILE A 25 8.54 -7.36 -8.05
N LEU A 26 7.97 -6.27 -8.56
CA LEU A 26 7.80 -6.09 -10.01
C LEU A 26 9.11 -5.92 -10.77
N ALA A 27 10.11 -5.25 -10.17
CA ALA A 27 11.45 -5.16 -10.75
C ALA A 27 12.16 -6.51 -10.83
N ALA A 28 11.90 -7.42 -9.88
CA ALA A 28 12.42 -8.78 -9.86
C ALA A 28 11.59 -9.79 -10.68
N GLY A 29 10.58 -9.32 -11.44
CA GLY A 29 9.69 -10.19 -12.23
C GLY A 29 8.67 -10.99 -11.40
N GLY A 30 8.49 -10.64 -10.12
CA GLY A 30 7.53 -11.26 -9.23
C GLY A 30 6.07 -10.90 -9.53
N PHE A 31 5.14 -11.56 -8.83
CA PHE A 31 3.71 -11.41 -9.05
C PHE A 31 3.07 -10.39 -8.10
N GLU A 32 2.51 -9.31 -8.64
CA GLU A 32 1.61 -8.39 -7.95
C GLU A 32 0.17 -8.79 -8.27
N ALA A 33 -0.72 -8.98 -7.27
CA ALA A 33 -2.10 -9.40 -7.51
C ALA A 33 -2.97 -8.29 -8.10
N ASN A 34 -2.68 -7.03 -7.76
CA ASN A 34 -3.45 -5.88 -8.21
C ASN A 34 -3.17 -5.57 -9.70
N ARG A 35 -4.19 -5.80 -10.55
CA ARG A 35 -4.10 -5.57 -12.01
C ARG A 35 -3.77 -4.12 -12.35
N LEU A 36 -4.29 -3.16 -11.58
CA LEU A 36 -4.05 -1.73 -11.79
C LEU A 36 -2.59 -1.37 -11.52
N LEU A 37 -2.00 -1.89 -10.44
CA LEU A 37 -0.58 -1.65 -10.13
C LEU A 37 0.34 -2.27 -11.18
N ARG A 38 0.05 -3.49 -11.64
CA ARG A 38 0.80 -4.11 -12.75
C ARG A 38 0.72 -3.29 -14.02
N TRP A 39 -0.48 -2.85 -14.39
CA TRP A 39 -0.69 -2.03 -15.57
C TRP A 39 0.04 -0.69 -15.47
N ALA A 40 -0.08 -0.01 -14.33
CA ALA A 40 0.57 1.28 -14.07
C ALA A 40 2.10 1.16 -14.11
N TYR A 41 2.65 0.09 -13.52
CA TYR A 41 4.10 -0.18 -13.58
C TYR A 41 4.58 -0.44 -15.00
N ARG A 42 3.85 -1.21 -15.80
CA ARG A 42 4.23 -1.44 -17.21
C ARG A 42 4.18 -0.16 -18.04
N ARG A 43 3.27 0.77 -17.72
CA ARG A 43 3.07 1.99 -18.51
C ARG A 43 4.02 3.12 -18.13
N ALA A 44 4.32 3.28 -16.84
CA ALA A 44 5.04 4.42 -16.29
C ALA A 44 6.09 4.04 -15.22
N GLY A 45 6.42 2.75 -15.12
CA GLY A 45 7.42 2.25 -14.17
C GLY A 45 7.04 2.53 -12.70
N PRO A 46 8.04 2.79 -11.84
CA PRO A 46 7.82 3.12 -10.43
C PRO A 46 6.93 4.34 -10.20
N ALA A 47 6.89 5.30 -11.13
CA ALA A 47 6.05 6.50 -11.02
C ALA A 47 4.56 6.15 -11.14
N GLY A 48 4.21 5.19 -12.00
CA GLY A 48 2.84 4.70 -12.13
C GLY A 48 2.30 4.08 -10.85
N ILE A 49 3.12 3.30 -10.14
CA ILE A 49 2.75 2.72 -8.83
C ILE A 49 2.54 3.85 -7.81
N ALA A 50 3.46 4.83 -7.76
CA ALA A 50 3.39 5.94 -6.82
C ALA A 50 2.09 6.74 -6.98
N LEU A 51 1.67 7.00 -8.23
CA LEU A 51 0.41 7.68 -8.54
C LEU A 51 -0.81 6.92 -8.01
N VAL A 52 -0.90 5.61 -8.25
CA VAL A 52 -2.03 4.80 -7.79
C VAL A 52 -2.10 4.76 -6.26
N LYS A 53 -0.96 4.59 -5.59
CA LYS A 53 -0.88 4.59 -4.12
C LYS A 53 -1.22 5.95 -3.52
N ALA A 54 -0.69 7.03 -4.09
CA ALA A 54 -1.00 8.40 -3.68
C ALA A 54 -2.49 8.73 -3.84
N ALA A 55 -3.11 8.31 -4.94
CA ALA A 55 -4.56 8.49 -5.14
C ALA A 55 -5.37 7.79 -4.02
N GLY A 56 -4.98 6.57 -3.63
CA GLY A 56 -5.59 5.87 -2.50
C GLY A 56 -5.43 6.60 -1.16
N VAL A 57 -4.23 7.15 -0.89
CA VAL A 57 -3.97 7.96 0.30
C VAL A 57 -4.81 9.23 0.31
N VAL A 58 -4.93 9.93 -0.83
CA VAL A 58 -5.75 11.15 -0.94
C VAL A 58 -7.23 10.85 -0.68
N VAL A 59 -7.78 9.79 -1.27
CA VAL A 59 -9.17 9.39 -1.01
C VAL A 59 -9.38 9.10 0.47
N LEU A 60 -8.47 8.36 1.11
CA LEU A 60 -8.60 8.04 2.54
C LEU A 60 -8.42 9.28 3.42
N ALA A 61 -7.53 10.21 3.05
CA ALA A 61 -7.31 11.48 3.74
C ALA A 61 -8.57 12.36 3.71
N VAL A 62 -9.23 12.45 2.55
CA VAL A 62 -10.50 13.17 2.38
C VAL A 62 -11.58 12.57 3.29
N LEU A 63 -11.78 11.25 3.24
CA LEU A 63 -12.77 10.58 4.08
C LEU A 63 -12.45 10.69 5.59
N TRP A 64 -11.17 10.72 5.95
CA TRP A 64 -10.71 10.97 7.31
C TRP A 64 -11.02 12.39 7.75
N MET A 65 -10.71 13.39 6.91
CA MET A 65 -10.88 14.82 7.15
C MET A 65 -12.36 15.19 7.34
N PHE A 66 -13.26 14.58 6.56
CA PHE A 66 -14.69 14.78 6.70
C PHE A 66 -15.34 13.92 7.80
N HIS A 67 -14.54 13.29 8.67
CA HIS A 67 -14.99 12.38 9.73
C HIS A 67 -15.84 11.19 9.27
N GLN A 68 -15.91 10.93 7.96
CA GLN A 68 -16.73 9.88 7.37
C GLN A 68 -16.14 8.48 7.56
N LEU A 69 -14.85 8.39 7.91
CA LEU A 69 -14.21 7.10 8.17
C LEU A 69 -14.27 6.71 9.67
N PRO A 70 -14.91 5.58 10.02
CA PRO A 70 -14.86 5.03 11.37
C PRO A 70 -13.42 4.59 11.73
N THR A 71 -13.03 4.76 12.99
CA THR A 71 -11.72 4.33 13.50
C THR A 71 -11.47 2.83 13.26
N ALA A 72 -12.51 2.01 13.40
CA ALA A 72 -12.44 0.57 13.12
C ALA A 72 -12.09 0.27 11.65
N ALA A 73 -12.61 1.07 10.71
CA ALA A 73 -12.31 0.89 9.28
C ALA A 73 -10.84 1.18 8.96
N LEU A 74 -10.26 2.22 9.57
CA LEU A 74 -8.81 2.51 9.47
C LEU A 74 -7.96 1.39 10.05
N ALA A 75 -8.32 0.88 11.24
CA ALA A 75 -7.58 -0.22 11.86
C ALA A 75 -7.64 -1.51 11.01
N ILE A 76 -8.78 -1.81 10.40
CA ILE A 76 -8.92 -2.94 9.48
C ILE A 76 -8.06 -2.72 8.22
N ALA A 77 -8.05 -1.51 7.66
CA ALA A 77 -7.23 -1.19 6.50
C ALA A 77 -5.73 -1.37 6.80
N ASP A 78 -5.26 -0.90 7.95
CA ASP A 78 -3.88 -1.10 8.41
C ASP A 78 -3.53 -2.58 8.55
N ALA A 79 -4.41 -3.37 9.16
CA ALA A 79 -4.20 -4.81 9.32
C ALA A 79 -4.12 -5.54 7.96
N ILE A 80 -4.97 -5.17 7.00
CA ILE A 80 -4.92 -5.71 5.63
C ILE A 80 -3.58 -5.34 4.97
N TYR A 81 -3.16 -4.08 5.04
CA TYR A 81 -1.89 -3.64 4.46
C TYR A 81 -0.70 -4.36 5.08
N LEU A 82 -0.70 -4.56 6.39
CA LEU A 82 0.34 -5.33 7.07
C LEU A 82 0.41 -6.77 6.55
N GLY A 83 -0.74 -7.41 6.30
CA GLY A 83 -0.80 -8.74 5.68
C GLY A 83 -0.26 -8.77 4.25
N VAL A 84 -0.63 -7.79 3.42
CA VAL A 84 -0.11 -7.65 2.05
C VAL A 84 1.41 -7.49 2.06
N ILE A 85 1.93 -6.64 2.93
CA ILE A 85 3.37 -6.40 3.09
C ILE A 85 4.07 -7.69 3.53
N ALA A 86 3.52 -8.43 4.51
CA ALA A 86 4.09 -9.69 4.95
C ALA A 86 4.20 -10.71 3.80
N ILE A 87 3.13 -10.85 2.99
CA ILE A 87 3.14 -11.72 1.80
C ILE A 87 4.22 -11.28 0.81
N GLY A 88 4.33 -9.98 0.52
CA GLY A 88 5.35 -9.50 -0.41
C GLY A 88 6.78 -9.68 0.09
N PHE A 89 7.03 -9.63 1.41
CA PHE A 89 8.33 -9.99 1.97
C PHE A 89 8.65 -11.47 1.75
N LEU A 90 7.69 -12.36 1.95
CA LEU A 90 7.84 -13.79 1.65
C LEU A 90 8.13 -14.06 0.18
N GLN A 91 7.55 -13.27 -0.74
CA GLN A 91 7.82 -13.35 -2.18
C GLN A 91 9.21 -12.84 -2.57
N ILE A 92 9.72 -11.78 -1.93
CA ILE A 92 11.05 -11.22 -2.24
C ILE A 92 12.19 -12.13 -1.78
N HIS A 93 12.01 -12.85 -0.67
CA HIS A 93 13.06 -13.69 -0.09
C HIS A 93 13.67 -14.71 -1.09
N PRO A 94 12.88 -15.50 -1.86
CA PRO A 94 13.43 -16.39 -2.88
C PRO A 94 13.98 -15.68 -4.13
N LEU A 95 13.52 -14.47 -4.45
CA LEU A 95 13.96 -13.70 -5.63
C LEU A 95 15.33 -13.01 -5.46
N ARG A 96 15.92 -13.08 -4.26
CA ARG A 96 17.26 -12.55 -3.94
C ARG A 96 18.38 -13.60 -4.02
N ARG A 97 18.05 -14.85 -4.34
CA ARG A 97 19.01 -15.93 -4.60
C ARG A 97 19.28 -16.02 -6.10
#